data_AF-A0A453KK94-F1
#
_entry.id   AF-A0A453KK94-F1
#
_cell.length_a   1.000
_cell.length_b   1.000
_cell.length_c   1.000
_cell.angle_alpha   90.00
_cell.angle_beta   90.00
_cell.angle_gamma   90.00
#
_symmetry.space_group_name_H-M   'P 1'
#
loop_
_entity.id
_entity.type
_entity.pdbx_description
1 polymer ?
#
loop_
_entity_poly.entity_id
_entity_poly.type
_entity_poly.pdbx_seq_one_letter_code
_entity_poly.pdbx_strand_id
1 'polypeptide(L)'
;MECVRSGALDLGRSGNFLGKSGSTTSCGKVRCSTNLAGSTKCEQNLHGKVKPLLLSASGKARGTSGLVHRSQVLKHQHHLSVRSTSTDVCTTFDEDVKGVSSHAVEEKVGVLLLNLGGPETLNDVQPFLFNLFADPDIIRLPRLFRFLQRPLAKLISTFRAPKSKEGYASIGGGSPLRKITDEQANALKVALKSKNLEADIYVGMRYWYPFTEEAIDQIKKDKITKLVVLPLYPQYSISTSGSSIRVLQNIVKEDQYFAGLPISIIESWYQREGYVKSMADLIEKELSVFTNPEEVMIFFSAHGVPLTYVKDAGDPYRDQMEDCIALIMEELKSRGTLNDHTLAYQSRVGPVQWLKPYTDEVLVELGQKGVKSLLAVPVR
;
A
#
# COMPACT_ATOMS: atom_id res chain seq x y z
N MET A 1 1.31 -27.70 -1.06
CA MET A 1 2.57 -28.45 -1.15
C MET A 1 3.70 -27.43 -1.23
N GLU A 2 4.66 -27.58 -0.32
CA GLU A 2 5.98 -26.93 -0.20
C GLU A 2 6.09 -25.41 -0.08
N CYS A 3 6.31 -25.00 1.17
CA CYS A 3 6.84 -23.72 1.64
C CYS A 3 8.27 -23.48 1.11
N VAL A 4 8.52 -22.28 0.58
CA VAL A 4 9.90 -21.76 0.44
C VAL A 4 10.32 -21.16 1.78
N ARG A 5 11.35 -21.78 2.38
CA ARG A 5 11.94 -21.45 3.67
C ARG A 5 12.63 -20.07 3.67
N SER A 6 12.44 -19.38 4.80
CA SER A 6 13.14 -18.16 5.21
C SER A 6 14.65 -18.42 5.39
N GLY A 7 15.48 -17.53 4.83
CA GLY A 7 16.94 -17.55 5.00
C GLY A 7 17.35 -16.67 6.18
N ALA A 8 17.73 -17.29 7.29
CA ALA A 8 18.42 -16.63 8.40
C ALA A 8 19.92 -16.50 8.06
N LEU A 9 20.45 -15.27 8.09
CA LEU A 9 21.89 -15.00 7.99
C LEU A 9 22.48 -14.98 9.39
N ASP A 10 23.34 -15.95 9.67
CA ASP A 10 24.07 -16.09 10.93
C ASP A 10 25.41 -15.33 10.85
N LEU A 11 25.64 -14.42 11.80
CA LEU A 11 26.86 -13.60 11.92
C LEU A 11 27.81 -14.28 12.92
N GLY A 12 28.78 -15.04 12.40
CA GLY A 12 29.86 -15.66 13.18
C GLY A 12 31.21 -14.98 12.97
N ARG A 13 31.79 -14.44 14.06
CA ARG A 13 33.07 -13.73 14.15
C ARG A 13 34.13 -14.62 14.84
N SER A 14 35.30 -14.82 14.23
CA SER A 14 36.60 -15.19 14.85
C SER A 14 37.63 -15.29 13.71
N GLY A 15 38.92 -14.94 13.73
CA GLY A 15 39.92 -14.69 14.76
C GLY A 15 41.29 -15.14 14.17
N ASN A 16 42.32 -14.29 14.27
CA ASN A 16 43.68 -14.32 13.68
C ASN A 16 44.48 -15.65 13.68
N PHE A 17 45.41 -15.86 12.72
CA PHE A 17 46.90 -15.76 12.88
C PHE A 17 47.77 -16.36 11.73
N LEU A 18 48.91 -15.68 11.42
CA LEU A 18 50.23 -16.09 10.81
C LEU A 18 50.27 -16.79 9.43
N GLY A 19 51.19 -16.53 8.48
CA GLY A 19 52.35 -15.64 8.39
C GLY A 19 53.23 -15.92 7.14
N LYS A 20 54.01 -14.89 6.73
CA LYS A 20 55.30 -14.87 5.98
C LYS A 20 55.43 -15.37 4.52
N SER A 21 55.79 -14.41 3.63
CA SER A 21 57.04 -14.30 2.81
C SER A 21 56.74 -13.32 1.65
N GLY A 22 57.51 -12.33 1.22
CA GLY A 22 58.91 -11.92 1.40
C GLY A 22 59.43 -11.51 0.03
N SER A 23 59.69 -10.21 -0.22
CA SER A 23 60.78 -9.76 -1.11
C SER A 23 60.95 -8.24 -1.07
N THR A 24 62.18 -7.86 -0.74
CA THR A 24 62.87 -6.58 -0.78
C THR A 24 62.79 -5.83 -2.12
N THR A 25 62.86 -4.49 -2.11
CA THR A 25 64.00 -3.71 -2.65
C THR A 25 63.95 -2.25 -2.13
N SER A 26 65.14 -1.80 -1.70
CA SER A 26 65.61 -0.46 -1.29
C SER A 26 65.41 0.60 -2.41
N CYS A 27 65.51 1.93 -2.30
CA CYS A 27 66.34 2.84 -1.51
C CYS A 27 65.79 4.28 -1.73
N GLY A 28 65.71 5.15 -0.73
CA GLY A 28 66.53 6.37 -0.76
C GLY A 28 65.94 7.53 0.06
N LYS A 29 66.74 8.03 1.02
CA LYS A 29 66.53 9.16 1.94
C LYS A 29 66.25 10.49 1.20
N VAL A 30 65.65 11.51 1.82
CA VAL A 30 66.33 12.57 2.61
C VAL A 30 65.32 13.41 3.43
N ARG A 31 65.73 13.75 4.67
CA ARG A 31 65.13 14.73 5.60
C ARG A 31 65.40 16.17 5.13
N CYS A 32 64.49 17.12 5.40
CA CYS A 32 64.70 18.16 6.42
C CYS A 32 63.49 19.09 6.59
N SER A 33 63.38 19.58 7.83
CA SER A 33 62.41 20.49 8.40
C SER A 33 62.58 21.94 7.93
N THR A 34 61.52 22.75 8.02
CA THR A 34 61.52 24.11 8.60
C THR A 34 60.11 24.65 8.83
N ASN A 35 59.93 25.28 10.00
CA ASN A 35 58.80 26.10 10.42
C ASN A 35 58.83 27.51 9.78
N LEU A 36 57.68 28.19 9.73
CA LEU A 36 57.41 29.62 10.07
C LEU A 36 55.93 29.90 9.71
N ALA A 37 55.00 30.21 10.64
CA ALA A 37 54.77 31.41 11.44
C ALA A 37 54.06 32.58 10.71
N GLY A 38 52.98 33.11 11.34
CA GLY A 38 52.35 34.42 11.05
C GLY A 38 50.81 34.41 11.17
N SER A 39 50.20 34.60 12.36
CA SER A 39 49.79 35.89 13.00
C SER A 39 48.36 36.33 12.57
N THR A 40 47.30 36.11 13.36
CA THR A 40 46.69 36.89 14.49
C THR A 40 46.01 38.23 14.17
N LYS A 41 44.69 38.31 14.47
CA LYS A 41 43.95 39.30 15.33
C LYS A 41 42.43 39.04 15.18
N CYS A 42 41.66 38.68 16.23
CA CYS A 42 41.04 39.53 17.29
C CYS A 42 40.34 40.78 16.72
N GLU A 43 39.14 41.21 17.10
CA GLU A 43 38.11 40.87 18.09
C GLU A 43 36.98 41.89 17.84
N GLN A 44 35.71 41.60 18.13
CA GLN A 44 34.83 42.50 18.91
C GLN A 44 33.41 41.95 19.07
N ASN A 45 33.00 41.95 20.33
CA ASN A 45 31.68 41.62 20.90
C ASN A 45 30.62 42.67 20.56
N LEU A 46 29.35 42.25 20.54
CA LEU A 46 28.26 43.07 21.09
C LEU A 46 27.15 42.22 21.72
N HIS A 47 26.80 42.61 22.95
CA HIS A 47 25.83 42.04 23.87
C HIS A 47 24.36 42.35 23.49
N GLY A 48 23.46 41.44 23.88
CA GLY A 48 22.02 41.72 24.01
C GLY A 48 21.32 40.64 24.85
N LYS A 49 21.21 40.88 26.17
CA LYS A 49 20.50 40.04 27.16
C LYS A 49 18.99 40.34 27.15
N VAL A 50 18.13 39.31 27.26
CA VAL A 50 16.88 39.37 28.04
C VAL A 50 16.68 38.03 28.78
N LYS A 51 16.25 38.13 30.05
CA LYS A 51 16.24 37.12 31.13
C LYS A 51 15.10 36.08 31.00
N PRO A 52 15.25 34.87 31.58
CA PRO A 52 14.15 33.98 31.93
C PRO A 52 13.62 34.27 33.35
N LEU A 53 12.30 34.17 33.54
CA LEU A 53 11.65 34.22 34.86
C LEU A 53 11.46 32.79 35.37
N LEU A 54 11.98 32.53 36.56
CA LEU A 54 11.78 31.32 37.34
C LEU A 54 11.08 31.73 38.64
N LEU A 55 10.01 31.02 39.01
CA LEU A 55 9.42 31.08 40.35
C LEU A 55 9.20 29.65 40.81
N SER A 56 9.97 29.24 41.81
CA SER A 56 9.84 28.01 42.57
C SER A 56 9.08 28.27 43.86
N ALA A 57 8.22 27.33 44.30
CA ALA A 57 8.17 26.90 45.71
C ALA A 57 7.32 25.63 45.88
N SER A 58 7.80 24.80 46.80
CA SER A 58 7.47 23.41 47.15
C SER A 58 6.12 23.19 47.86
N GLY A 59 5.63 21.93 47.87
CA GLY A 59 4.64 21.48 48.86
C GLY A 59 4.02 20.10 48.59
N LYS A 60 4.14 19.17 49.54
CA LYS A 60 3.70 17.75 49.49
C LYS A 60 2.17 17.56 49.56
N ALA A 61 1.73 16.40 49.05
CA ALA A 61 0.78 15.42 49.63
C ALA A 61 -0.55 15.14 48.89
N ARG A 62 -0.72 13.83 48.57
CA ARG A 62 -1.92 12.97 48.52
C ARG A 62 -3.20 13.45 47.82
N GLY A 63 -3.74 12.56 46.97
CA GLY A 63 -5.19 12.37 46.85
C GLY A 63 -5.74 12.31 45.43
N THR A 64 -6.02 11.09 44.97
CA THR A 64 -7.17 10.65 44.15
C THR A 64 -7.99 11.68 43.36
N SER A 65 -8.12 11.40 42.06
CA SER A 65 -9.36 11.31 41.26
C SER A 65 -9.20 11.96 39.88
N GLY A 66 -9.46 11.17 38.85
CA GLY A 66 -9.43 11.62 37.46
C GLY A 66 -10.63 12.48 37.12
N LEU A 67 -10.40 13.53 36.34
CA LEU A 67 -11.43 14.30 35.65
C LEU A 67 -10.85 14.74 34.30
N VAL A 68 -11.27 14.03 33.26
CA VAL A 68 -11.08 14.45 31.86
C VAL A 68 -12.14 15.51 31.54
N HIS A 69 -11.68 16.66 31.07
CA HIS A 69 -12.50 17.77 30.62
C HIS A 69 -13.31 17.36 29.37
N ARG A 70 -14.63 17.33 29.51
CA ARG A 70 -15.60 17.08 28.44
C ARG A 70 -16.23 18.43 28.09
N SER A 71 -15.92 18.96 26.91
CA SER A 71 -16.54 20.20 26.43
C SER A 71 -17.96 19.92 25.92
N GLN A 72 -18.92 20.69 26.41
CA GLN A 72 -20.34 20.63 26.06
C GLN A 72 -20.65 21.67 24.98
N VAL A 73 -21.25 21.25 23.86
CA VAL A 73 -22.12 22.13 23.06
C VAL A 73 -23.41 21.37 22.76
N LEU A 74 -24.51 22.05 23.04
CA LEU A 74 -25.88 21.56 23.20
C LEU A 74 -26.55 21.14 21.89
N LYS A 75 -27.40 20.12 22.06
CA LYS A 75 -28.38 19.58 21.10
C LYS A 75 -29.55 20.54 20.90
N HIS A 76 -30.10 20.55 19.69
CA HIS A 76 -31.55 20.58 19.50
C HIS A 76 -31.96 19.30 18.76
N GLN A 77 -32.78 18.51 19.44
CA GLN A 77 -33.40 17.28 18.95
C GLN A 77 -34.71 17.63 18.27
N HIS A 78 -34.98 17.00 17.12
CA HIS A 78 -36.33 16.52 16.83
C HIS A 78 -36.26 15.00 16.69
N HIS A 79 -37.16 14.35 17.43
CA HIS A 79 -37.41 12.92 17.49
C HIS A 79 -37.63 12.31 16.09
N LEU A 80 -37.10 11.12 15.86
CA LEU A 80 -37.83 9.95 15.34
C LEU A 80 -36.96 8.70 15.48
N SER A 81 -37.48 7.72 16.22
CA SER A 81 -36.88 6.41 16.46
C SER A 81 -37.11 5.52 15.23
N VAL A 82 -36.05 5.00 14.60
CA VAL A 82 -36.14 3.85 13.71
C VAL A 82 -34.93 2.93 13.91
N ARG A 83 -35.26 1.65 14.07
CA ARG A 83 -34.37 0.50 14.29
C ARG A 83 -33.53 0.24 13.03
N SER A 84 -32.24 -0.05 13.24
CA SER A 84 -31.25 -0.39 12.23
C SER A 84 -31.54 -1.73 11.55
N THR A 85 -31.55 -1.71 10.21
CA THR A 85 -31.12 -2.81 9.33
C THR A 85 -30.52 -2.16 8.07
N SER A 86 -29.23 -2.35 7.82
CA SER A 86 -28.53 -1.79 6.67
C SER A 86 -28.86 -2.58 5.41
N THR A 87 -29.49 -1.92 4.43
CA THR A 87 -29.64 -2.40 3.06
C THR A 87 -28.78 -1.56 2.12
N ASP A 88 -28.06 -2.25 1.25
CA ASP A 88 -27.18 -1.74 0.20
C ASP A 88 -27.81 -0.64 -0.66
N VAL A 89 -27.02 0.39 -0.97
CA VAL A 89 -27.39 1.41 -1.96
C VAL A 89 -26.87 0.96 -3.33
N CYS A 90 -27.71 0.23 -4.07
CA CYS A 90 -27.56 0.07 -5.51
C CYS A 90 -28.35 1.17 -6.21
N THR A 91 -27.71 2.00 -7.03
CA THR A 91 -28.40 2.90 -7.95
C THR A 91 -28.76 2.15 -9.23
N THR A 92 -30.04 1.79 -9.39
CA THR A 92 -30.63 1.35 -10.66
C THR A 92 -31.53 2.46 -11.21
N PHE A 93 -31.46 2.68 -12.52
CA PHE A 93 -32.40 3.53 -13.25
C PHE A 93 -33.35 2.61 -14.02
N ASP A 94 -34.64 2.67 -13.71
CA ASP A 94 -35.68 1.93 -14.45
C ASP A 94 -36.73 2.93 -14.99
N GLU A 95 -36.98 2.86 -16.29
CA GLU A 95 -38.23 3.32 -16.90
C GLU A 95 -38.91 2.14 -17.62
N ASP A 96 -40.23 2.05 -17.39
CA ASP A 96 -41.19 1.08 -17.90
C ASP A 96 -41.21 0.97 -19.44
N VAL A 97 -41.02 -0.24 -19.99
CA VAL A 97 -41.55 -0.61 -21.31
C VAL A 97 -42.06 -2.05 -21.30
N LYS A 98 -43.36 -2.19 -21.60
CA LYS A 98 -44.07 -3.46 -21.79
C LYS A 98 -43.59 -4.22 -23.03
N GLY A 99 -43.26 -5.49 -22.82
CA GLY A 99 -43.75 -6.64 -23.61
C GLY A 99 -43.38 -6.71 -25.09
N VAL A 100 -42.22 -7.30 -25.39
CA VAL A 100 -41.98 -8.02 -26.65
C VAL A 100 -41.31 -9.35 -26.30
N SER A 101 -41.85 -10.44 -26.84
CA SER A 101 -41.30 -11.80 -26.75
C SER A 101 -39.86 -11.82 -27.24
N SER A 102 -38.89 -11.83 -26.31
CA SER A 102 -37.47 -12.01 -26.62
C SER A 102 -37.08 -13.47 -26.41
N HIS A 103 -36.34 -14.02 -27.37
CA HIS A 103 -35.50 -15.18 -27.12
C HIS A 103 -34.73 -14.91 -25.82
N ALA A 104 -34.92 -15.73 -24.79
CA ALA A 104 -34.19 -15.58 -23.54
C ALA A 104 -32.70 -15.69 -23.85
N VAL A 105 -32.02 -14.54 -23.91
CA VAL A 105 -30.58 -14.50 -24.07
C VAL A 105 -30.02 -15.22 -22.88
N GLU A 106 -29.31 -16.32 -23.12
CA GLU A 106 -28.68 -17.12 -22.08
C GLU A 106 -27.87 -16.19 -21.17
N GLU A 107 -28.18 -16.19 -19.87
CA GLU A 107 -27.47 -15.33 -18.93
C GLU A 107 -26.04 -15.84 -18.75
N LYS A 108 -25.06 -14.98 -19.03
CA LYS A 108 -23.63 -15.27 -18.92
C LYS A 108 -22.99 -14.21 -18.04
N VAL A 109 -22.54 -14.64 -16.86
CA VAL A 109 -21.92 -13.78 -15.87
C VAL A 109 -20.41 -13.75 -16.07
N GLY A 110 -19.85 -12.55 -16.20
CA GLY A 110 -18.43 -12.31 -16.18
C GLY A 110 -18.00 -11.63 -14.89
N VAL A 111 -16.82 -11.99 -14.38
CA VAL A 111 -16.15 -11.28 -13.28
C VAL A 111 -14.80 -10.77 -13.77
N LEU A 112 -14.63 -9.46 -13.84
CA LEU A 112 -13.38 -8.80 -14.20
C LEU A 112 -12.60 -8.43 -12.94
N LEU A 113 -11.49 -9.11 -12.70
CA LEU A 113 -10.54 -8.78 -11.65
C LEU A 113 -9.59 -7.68 -12.13
N LEU A 114 -9.52 -6.57 -11.41
CA LEU A 114 -8.62 -5.46 -11.72
C LEU A 114 -7.45 -5.42 -10.75
N ASN A 115 -6.23 -5.35 -11.25
CA ASN A 115 -5.04 -5.22 -10.41
C ASN A 115 -3.95 -4.40 -11.12
N LEU A 116 -2.84 -4.12 -10.44
CA LEU A 116 -1.78 -3.25 -10.93
C LEU A 116 -1.04 -3.87 -12.12
N GLY A 117 -0.88 -5.19 -12.07
CA GLY A 117 0.11 -5.92 -12.86
C GLY A 117 1.50 -5.83 -12.24
N GLY A 118 2.46 -6.51 -12.86
CA GLY A 118 3.85 -6.45 -12.46
C GLY A 118 4.74 -7.08 -13.51
N PRO A 119 6.01 -6.66 -13.62
CA PRO A 119 6.94 -7.18 -14.61
C PRO A 119 7.22 -8.66 -14.34
N GLU A 120 7.07 -9.51 -15.36
CA GLU A 120 7.30 -10.96 -15.24
C GLU A 120 8.79 -11.30 -15.26
N THR A 121 9.59 -10.47 -15.94
CA THR A 121 11.05 -10.60 -16.02
C THR A 121 11.76 -9.28 -15.70
N LEU A 122 13.06 -9.35 -15.45
CA LEU A 122 13.89 -8.16 -15.25
C LEU A 122 13.94 -7.22 -16.46
N ASN A 123 13.65 -7.71 -17.66
CA ASN A 123 13.61 -6.87 -18.88
C ASN A 123 12.34 -6.03 -18.95
N ASP A 124 11.27 -6.51 -18.31
CA ASP A 124 9.96 -5.86 -18.29
C ASP A 124 9.88 -4.68 -17.33
N VAL A 125 10.85 -4.56 -16.40
CA VAL A 125 10.83 -3.55 -15.33
C VAL A 125 10.75 -2.13 -15.87
N GLN A 126 11.56 -1.76 -16.87
CA GLN A 126 11.53 -0.38 -17.41
C GLN A 126 10.23 -0.10 -18.18
N PRO A 127 9.77 -0.98 -19.11
CA PRO A 127 8.46 -0.84 -19.74
C PRO A 127 7.30 -0.73 -18.75
N PHE A 128 7.26 -1.59 -17.73
CA PHE A 128 6.27 -1.54 -16.66
C PHE A 128 6.28 -0.19 -15.92
N LEU A 129 7.45 0.28 -15.48
CA LEU A 129 7.60 1.58 -14.82
C LEU A 129 7.19 2.73 -15.73
N PHE A 130 7.46 2.63 -17.04
CA PHE A 130 7.02 3.63 -17.99
C PHE A 130 5.50 3.73 -18.03
N ASN A 131 4.78 2.61 -18.10
CA ASN A 131 3.31 2.58 -18.08
C ASN A 131 2.77 3.18 -16.77
N LEU A 132 3.36 2.80 -15.63
CA LEU A 132 2.99 3.32 -14.31
C LEU A 132 3.14 4.85 -14.23
N PHE A 133 4.29 5.41 -14.62
CA PHE A 133 4.53 6.84 -14.54
C PHE A 133 3.88 7.65 -15.66
N ALA A 134 3.48 7.01 -16.76
CA ALA A 134 2.70 7.64 -17.82
C ALA A 134 1.24 7.88 -17.39
N ASP A 135 0.78 7.25 -16.31
CA ASP A 135 -0.56 7.42 -15.78
C ASP A 135 -0.73 8.79 -15.09
N PRO A 136 -1.66 9.64 -15.58
CA PRO A 136 -1.96 10.91 -14.92
C PRO A 136 -2.58 10.74 -13.53
N ASP A 137 -3.14 9.58 -13.19
CA ASP A 137 -3.65 9.29 -11.84
C ASP A 137 -2.54 8.88 -10.85
N ILE A 138 -1.31 8.65 -11.32
CA ILE A 138 -0.12 8.43 -10.48
C ILE A 138 0.73 9.70 -10.37
N ILE A 139 1.05 10.33 -11.50
CA ILE A 139 1.77 11.61 -11.54
C ILE A 139 0.86 12.65 -12.20
N ARG A 140 0.27 13.52 -11.37
CA ARG A 140 -0.63 14.59 -11.82
C ARG A 140 0.15 15.82 -12.25
N LEU A 141 0.44 15.96 -13.54
CA LEU A 141 0.94 17.21 -14.11
C LEU A 141 -0.21 18.23 -14.31
N PRO A 142 0.05 19.54 -14.12
CA PRO A 142 -0.91 20.59 -14.47
C PRO A 142 -1.37 20.45 -15.92
N ARG A 143 -2.63 20.81 -16.23
CA ARG A 143 -3.24 20.60 -17.56
C ARG A 143 -2.39 21.16 -18.70
N LEU A 144 -1.78 22.33 -18.51
CA LEU A 144 -0.91 22.97 -19.49
C LEU A 144 0.33 22.13 -19.86
N PHE A 145 0.83 21.30 -18.93
CA PHE A 145 2.04 20.50 -19.10
C PHE A 145 1.75 19.01 -19.34
N ARG A 146 0.49 18.62 -19.58
CA ARG A 146 0.11 17.21 -19.78
C ARG A 146 0.83 16.56 -20.96
N PHE A 147 1.19 17.34 -21.99
CA PHE A 147 1.97 16.84 -23.13
C PHE A 147 3.38 16.33 -22.73
N LEU A 148 3.91 16.78 -21.58
CA LEU A 148 5.19 16.32 -21.04
C LEU A 148 5.09 15.01 -20.22
N GLN A 149 3.88 14.45 -20.02
CA GLN A 149 3.69 13.25 -19.20
C GLN A 149 4.53 12.06 -19.69
N ARG A 150 4.46 11.72 -20.99
CA ARG A 150 5.19 10.56 -21.54
C ARG A 150 6.70 10.79 -21.57
N PRO A 151 7.22 11.95 -22.01
CA PRO A 151 8.64 12.28 -21.85
C PRO A 151 9.14 12.14 -20.40
N LEU A 152 8.38 12.68 -19.44
CA LEU A 152 8.70 12.59 -18.02
C LEU A 152 8.68 11.13 -17.54
N ALA A 153 7.67 10.35 -17.91
CA ALA A 153 7.58 8.93 -17.59
C ALA A 153 8.77 8.15 -18.14
N LYS A 154 9.23 8.44 -19.36
CA LYS A 154 10.41 7.79 -19.95
C LYS A 154 11.68 8.12 -19.17
N LEU A 155 11.85 9.39 -18.79
CA LEU A 155 12.98 9.83 -17.99
C LEU A 155 13.00 9.12 -16.62
N ILE A 156 11.90 9.22 -15.87
CA ILE A 156 11.78 8.63 -14.53
C ILE A 156 11.95 7.11 -14.57
N SER A 157 11.26 6.42 -15.49
CA SER A 157 11.36 4.96 -15.61
C SER A 157 12.78 4.51 -15.95
N THR A 158 13.50 5.22 -16.82
CA THR A 158 14.89 4.89 -17.18
C THR A 158 15.83 5.03 -15.98
N PHE A 159 15.71 6.11 -15.20
CA PHE A 159 16.52 6.31 -14.00
C PHE A 159 16.19 5.34 -12.87
N ARG A 160 14.91 4.96 -12.71
CA ARG A 160 14.47 4.08 -11.63
C ARG A 160 14.62 2.58 -11.95
N ALA A 161 14.73 2.22 -13.22
CA ALA A 161 14.80 0.84 -13.64
C ALA A 161 15.95 0.05 -13.00
N PRO A 162 17.22 0.53 -12.93
CA PRO A 162 18.32 -0.24 -12.35
C PRO A 162 18.03 -0.68 -10.90
N LYS A 163 17.70 0.27 -10.03
CA LYS A 163 17.36 -0.01 -8.62
C LYS A 163 16.13 -0.91 -8.48
N SER A 164 15.14 -0.75 -9.37
CA SER A 164 13.93 -1.58 -9.34
C SER A 164 14.23 -3.02 -9.82
N LYS A 165 15.11 -3.20 -10.81
CA LYS A 165 15.57 -4.52 -11.26
C LYS A 165 16.30 -5.27 -10.16
N GLU A 166 17.14 -4.59 -9.37
CA GLU A 166 17.78 -5.20 -8.20
C GLU A 166 16.74 -5.71 -7.19
N GLY A 167 15.68 -4.93 -6.94
CA GLY A 167 14.57 -5.35 -6.08
C GLY A 167 13.78 -6.55 -6.63
N TYR A 168 13.53 -6.60 -7.93
CA TYR A 168 12.90 -7.79 -8.55
C TYR A 168 13.84 -9.00 -8.57
N ALA A 169 15.14 -8.79 -8.76
CA ALA A 169 16.13 -9.86 -8.75
C ALA A 169 16.23 -10.53 -7.38
N SER A 170 16.14 -9.77 -6.28
CA SER A 170 16.22 -10.31 -4.93
C SER A 170 15.00 -11.16 -4.53
N ILE A 171 13.87 -11.03 -5.24
CA ILE A 171 12.64 -11.80 -4.98
C ILE A 171 12.38 -12.91 -6.01
N GLY A 172 13.34 -13.21 -6.88
CA GLY A 172 13.23 -14.32 -7.86
C GLY A 172 13.16 -13.89 -9.33
N GLY A 173 13.41 -12.62 -9.66
CA GLY A 173 13.60 -12.15 -11.04
C GLY A 173 12.36 -11.54 -11.71
N GLY A 174 11.22 -11.48 -11.00
CA GLY A 174 9.96 -10.96 -11.51
C GLY A 174 8.89 -10.86 -10.42
N SER A 175 7.77 -10.24 -10.75
CA SER A 175 6.61 -10.13 -9.85
C SER A 175 5.81 -11.43 -9.87
N PRO A 176 5.55 -12.08 -8.71
CA PRO A 176 4.66 -13.23 -8.65
C PRO A 176 3.17 -12.86 -8.76
N LEU A 177 2.86 -11.56 -8.81
CA LEU A 177 1.50 -11.03 -8.74
C LEU A 177 0.56 -11.67 -9.77
N ARG A 178 1.03 -11.79 -11.02
CA ARG A 178 0.18 -12.31 -12.09
C ARG A 178 -0.22 -13.75 -11.85
N LYS A 179 0.77 -14.61 -11.55
CA LYS A 179 0.56 -16.02 -11.23
C LYS A 179 -0.43 -16.18 -10.06
N ILE A 180 -0.21 -15.43 -8.98
CA ILE A 180 -1.10 -15.47 -7.80
C ILE A 180 -2.52 -15.00 -8.16
N THR A 181 -2.64 -13.96 -9.00
CA THR A 181 -3.95 -13.46 -9.45
C THR A 181 -4.69 -14.51 -10.29
N ASP A 182 -3.99 -15.23 -11.17
CA ASP A 182 -4.60 -16.31 -11.96
C ASP A 182 -5.03 -17.49 -11.07
N GLU A 183 -4.23 -17.83 -10.04
CA GLU A 183 -4.60 -18.82 -9.03
C GLU A 183 -5.86 -18.40 -8.24
N GLN A 184 -5.93 -17.12 -7.84
CA GLN A 184 -7.10 -16.55 -7.18
C GLN A 184 -8.34 -16.52 -8.10
N ALA A 185 -8.17 -16.21 -9.39
CA ALA A 185 -9.24 -16.24 -10.38
C ALA A 185 -9.82 -17.65 -10.53
N ASN A 186 -8.96 -18.66 -10.60
CA ASN A 186 -9.39 -20.06 -10.66
C ASN A 186 -10.10 -20.49 -9.37
N ALA A 187 -9.56 -20.14 -8.20
CA ALA A 187 -10.20 -20.42 -6.92
C ALA A 187 -11.58 -19.75 -6.80
N LEU A 188 -11.71 -18.52 -7.28
CA LEU A 188 -12.99 -17.80 -7.35
C LEU A 188 -13.98 -18.52 -8.28
N LYS A 189 -13.56 -18.94 -9.48
CA LYS A 189 -14.42 -19.69 -10.41
C LYS A 189 -14.97 -20.95 -9.76
N VAL A 190 -14.12 -21.72 -9.09
CA VAL A 190 -14.52 -22.94 -8.35
C VAL A 190 -15.48 -22.59 -7.22
N ALA A 191 -15.21 -21.54 -6.44
CA ALA A 191 -16.07 -21.12 -5.34
C ALA A 191 -17.45 -20.66 -5.82
N LEU A 192 -17.54 -19.93 -6.93
CA LEU A 192 -18.82 -19.50 -7.52
C LEU A 192 -19.61 -20.69 -8.06
N LYS A 193 -18.93 -21.62 -8.76
CA LYS A 193 -19.55 -22.86 -9.24
C LYS A 193 -20.12 -23.70 -8.10
N SER A 194 -19.43 -23.78 -6.95
CA SER A 194 -19.93 -24.47 -5.76
C SER A 194 -21.22 -23.85 -5.17
N LYS A 195 -21.50 -22.58 -5.52
CA LYS A 195 -22.72 -21.86 -5.16
C LYS A 195 -23.77 -21.88 -6.28
N ASN A 196 -23.63 -22.77 -7.27
CA ASN A 196 -24.47 -22.87 -8.46
C ASN A 196 -24.49 -21.57 -9.31
N LEU A 197 -23.40 -20.80 -9.29
CA LEU A 197 -23.21 -19.66 -10.18
C LEU A 197 -22.08 -19.96 -11.16
N GLU A 198 -22.43 -20.24 -12.42
CA GLU A 198 -21.46 -20.35 -13.50
C GLU A 198 -21.05 -18.93 -13.93
N ALA A 199 -19.76 -18.63 -13.81
CA ALA A 199 -19.20 -17.34 -14.17
C ALA A 199 -17.81 -17.51 -14.81
N ASP A 200 -17.53 -16.68 -15.81
CA ASP A 200 -16.21 -16.58 -16.41
C ASP A 200 -15.40 -15.46 -15.75
N ILE A 201 -14.16 -15.77 -15.39
CA ILE A 201 -13.30 -14.87 -14.64
C ILE A 201 -12.22 -14.34 -15.59
N TYR A 202 -12.08 -13.03 -15.61
CA TYR A 202 -11.15 -12.29 -16.45
C TYR A 202 -10.19 -11.51 -15.55
N VAL A 203 -8.94 -11.36 -15.99
CA VAL A 203 -7.93 -10.60 -15.28
C VAL A 203 -7.53 -9.44 -16.17
N GLY A 204 -7.61 -8.22 -15.63
CA GLY A 204 -7.19 -6.98 -16.29
C GLY A 204 -6.18 -6.24 -15.41
N MET A 205 -5.00 -6.02 -15.96
CA MET A 205 -3.89 -5.37 -15.26
C MET A 205 -3.72 -3.94 -15.78
N ARG A 206 -3.42 -3.01 -14.87
CA ARG A 206 -3.36 -1.59 -15.20
C ARG A 206 -2.09 -1.20 -15.98
N TYR A 207 -0.93 -1.78 -15.63
CA TYR A 207 0.39 -1.37 -16.17
C TYR A 207 1.21 -2.51 -16.77
N TRP A 208 0.72 -3.74 -16.72
CA TRP A 208 1.34 -4.90 -17.36
C TRP A 208 0.29 -5.81 -17.99
N TYR A 209 0.68 -6.92 -18.60
CA TYR A 209 -0.21 -7.84 -19.30
C TYR A 209 -0.96 -8.81 -18.37
N PRO A 210 -2.17 -9.28 -18.77
CA PRO A 210 -3.02 -8.72 -19.82
C PRO A 210 -3.54 -7.36 -19.38
N PHE A 211 -3.55 -6.41 -20.28
CA PHE A 211 -4.16 -5.12 -20.00
C PHE A 211 -5.68 -5.25 -19.87
N THR A 212 -6.30 -4.27 -19.22
CA THR A 212 -7.77 -4.19 -19.09
C THR A 212 -8.46 -4.29 -20.45
N GLU A 213 -7.88 -3.70 -21.50
CA GLU A 213 -8.35 -3.73 -22.87
C GLU A 213 -8.42 -5.16 -23.42
N GLU A 214 -7.39 -5.98 -23.18
CA GLU A 214 -7.35 -7.38 -23.61
C GLU A 214 -8.41 -8.23 -22.88
N ALA A 215 -8.60 -7.98 -21.59
CA ALA A 215 -9.66 -8.64 -20.82
C ALA A 215 -11.05 -8.27 -21.36
N ILE A 216 -11.26 -7.01 -21.74
CA ILE A 216 -12.52 -6.52 -22.32
C ILE A 216 -12.79 -7.16 -23.69
N ASP A 217 -11.78 -7.29 -24.54
CA ASP A 217 -11.94 -7.98 -25.82
C ASP A 217 -12.35 -9.45 -25.64
N GLN A 218 -11.82 -10.11 -24.61
CA GLN A 218 -12.21 -11.48 -24.28
C GLN A 218 -13.65 -11.56 -23.71
N ILE A 219 -14.05 -10.62 -22.84
CA ILE A 219 -15.44 -10.49 -22.34
C ILE A 219 -16.44 -10.37 -23.49
N LYS A 220 -16.13 -9.55 -24.50
CA LYS A 220 -16.97 -9.37 -25.70
C LYS A 220 -17.05 -10.65 -26.53
N LYS A 221 -15.91 -11.33 -26.72
CA LYS A 221 -15.81 -12.57 -27.47
C LYS A 221 -16.65 -13.69 -26.85
N ASP A 222 -16.67 -13.76 -25.53
CA ASP A 222 -17.41 -14.79 -24.77
C ASP A 222 -18.91 -14.44 -24.61
N LYS A 223 -19.32 -13.25 -25.07
CA LYS A 223 -20.70 -12.76 -25.09
C LYS A 223 -21.32 -12.68 -23.69
N ILE A 224 -20.54 -12.18 -22.74
CA ILE A 224 -20.99 -11.92 -21.36
C ILE A 224 -22.16 -10.94 -21.36
N THR A 225 -23.21 -11.26 -20.62
CA THR A 225 -24.46 -10.47 -20.54
C THR A 225 -24.64 -9.76 -19.20
N LYS A 226 -23.86 -10.10 -18.16
CA LYS A 226 -23.77 -9.37 -16.88
C LYS A 226 -22.31 -9.33 -16.43
N LEU A 227 -21.82 -8.18 -15.99
CA LEU A 227 -20.41 -8.02 -15.60
C LEU A 227 -20.28 -7.52 -14.16
N VAL A 228 -19.50 -8.23 -13.35
CA VAL A 228 -19.04 -7.76 -12.04
C VAL A 228 -17.58 -7.35 -12.15
N VAL A 229 -17.24 -6.16 -11.66
CA VAL A 229 -15.88 -5.62 -11.65
C VAL A 229 -15.38 -5.63 -10.21
N LEU A 230 -14.28 -6.34 -9.97
CA LEU A 230 -13.68 -6.50 -8.65
C LEU A 230 -12.20 -6.08 -8.70
N PRO A 231 -11.87 -4.85 -8.31
CA PRO A 231 -10.51 -4.48 -7.96
C PRO A 231 -9.97 -5.35 -6.82
N LEU A 232 -8.77 -5.89 -6.99
CA LEU A 232 -8.09 -6.71 -5.98
C LEU A 232 -7.37 -5.88 -4.90
N TYR A 233 -7.83 -4.64 -4.70
CA TYR A 233 -7.45 -3.76 -3.61
C TYR A 233 -8.63 -3.68 -2.63
N PRO A 234 -8.49 -4.23 -1.41
CA PRO A 234 -9.52 -4.13 -0.38
C PRO A 234 -9.92 -2.69 -0.05
N GLN A 235 -8.94 -1.78 0.09
CA GLN A 235 -9.21 -0.35 0.27
C GLN A 235 -9.17 0.38 -1.08
N TYR A 236 -10.13 1.29 -1.26
CA TYR A 236 -10.16 2.17 -2.42
C TYR A 236 -9.06 3.24 -2.31
N SER A 237 -8.33 3.44 -3.40
CA SER A 237 -7.56 4.66 -3.63
C SER A 237 -7.77 5.16 -5.05
N ILE A 238 -7.69 6.48 -5.22
CA ILE A 238 -7.75 7.16 -6.52
C ILE A 238 -6.64 6.63 -7.45
N SER A 239 -5.45 6.36 -6.91
CA SER A 239 -4.31 5.85 -7.68
C SER A 239 -4.38 4.36 -8.06
N THR A 240 -5.28 3.57 -7.47
CA THR A 240 -5.36 2.11 -7.68
C THR A 240 -6.69 1.72 -8.32
N SER A 241 -7.70 1.43 -7.51
CA SER A 241 -9.07 1.10 -7.94
C SER A 241 -9.63 2.23 -8.80
N GLY A 242 -9.46 3.49 -8.38
CA GLY A 242 -9.95 4.65 -9.12
C GLY A 242 -9.37 4.77 -10.54
N SER A 243 -8.06 4.60 -10.70
CA SER A 243 -7.41 4.62 -12.03
C SER A 243 -7.93 3.49 -12.92
N SER A 244 -8.01 2.26 -12.38
CA SER A 244 -8.45 1.08 -13.14
C SER A 244 -9.92 1.18 -13.56
N ILE A 245 -10.80 1.63 -12.65
CA ILE A 245 -12.22 1.85 -12.90
C ILE A 245 -12.40 2.97 -13.94
N ARG A 246 -11.63 4.05 -13.88
CA ARG A 246 -11.73 5.16 -14.85
C ARG A 246 -11.40 4.72 -16.27
N VAL A 247 -10.35 3.91 -16.44
CA VAL A 247 -10.02 3.31 -17.75
C VAL A 247 -11.17 2.47 -18.26
N LEU A 248 -11.70 1.58 -17.41
CA LEU A 248 -12.84 0.75 -17.76
C LEU A 248 -14.07 1.59 -18.16
N GLN A 249 -14.40 2.62 -17.38
CA GLN A 249 -15.54 3.51 -17.66
C GLN A 249 -15.40 4.22 -19.01
N ASN A 250 -14.18 4.63 -19.39
CA ASN A 250 -13.95 5.23 -20.71
C ASN A 250 -14.21 4.22 -21.84
N ILE A 251 -13.68 3.00 -21.70
CA ILE A 251 -13.88 1.92 -22.69
C ILE A 251 -15.37 1.58 -22.81
N VAL A 252 -16.05 1.35 -21.68
CA VAL A 252 -17.48 1.01 -21.61
C VAL A 252 -18.36 2.11 -22.21
N LYS A 253 -18.01 3.38 -21.99
CA LYS A 253 -18.77 4.52 -22.53
C LYS A 253 -18.69 4.62 -24.05
N GLU A 254 -17.56 4.23 -24.63
CA GLU A 254 -17.30 4.36 -26.08
C GLU A 254 -17.73 3.12 -26.88
N ASP A 255 -17.85 1.95 -26.23
CA ASP A 255 -18.12 0.67 -26.89
C ASP A 255 -19.60 0.26 -26.77
N GLN A 256 -20.26 0.15 -27.94
CA GLN A 256 -21.69 -0.20 -28.06
C GLN A 256 -22.04 -1.56 -27.47
N TYR A 257 -21.07 -2.48 -27.34
CA TYR A 257 -21.32 -3.78 -26.71
C TYR A 257 -21.84 -3.64 -25.28
N PHE A 258 -21.36 -2.64 -24.54
CA PHE A 258 -21.72 -2.43 -23.14
C PHE A 258 -22.97 -1.57 -22.98
N ALA A 259 -23.55 -1.06 -24.07
CA ALA A 259 -24.78 -0.29 -24.01
C ALA A 259 -25.93 -1.17 -23.48
N GLY A 260 -26.43 -0.86 -22.28
CA GLY A 260 -27.48 -1.64 -21.62
C GLY A 260 -27.00 -2.92 -20.93
N LEU A 261 -25.70 -3.22 -20.92
CA LEU A 261 -25.15 -4.34 -20.15
C LEU A 261 -25.16 -3.99 -18.66
N PRO A 262 -25.77 -4.81 -17.77
CA PRO A 262 -25.66 -4.62 -16.34
C PRO A 262 -24.20 -4.79 -15.87
N ILE A 263 -23.62 -3.71 -15.34
CA ILE A 263 -22.26 -3.69 -14.77
C ILE A 263 -22.35 -3.29 -13.29
N SER A 264 -21.82 -4.13 -12.41
CA SER A 264 -21.69 -3.84 -10.98
C SER A 264 -20.21 -3.71 -10.61
N ILE A 265 -19.84 -2.63 -9.94
CA ILE A 265 -18.45 -2.38 -9.52
C ILE A 265 -18.37 -2.47 -8.00
N ILE A 266 -17.49 -3.32 -7.50
CA ILE A 266 -17.17 -3.42 -6.07
C ILE A 266 -16.04 -2.44 -5.78
N GLU A 267 -16.36 -1.25 -5.26
CA GLU A 267 -15.37 -0.18 -5.11
C GLU A 267 -14.33 -0.46 -4.01
N SER A 268 -14.77 -1.04 -2.89
CA SER A 268 -13.94 -1.48 -1.78
C SER A 268 -14.57 -2.66 -1.05
N TRP A 269 -13.76 -3.44 -0.34
CA TRP A 269 -14.19 -4.66 0.34
C TRP A 269 -13.33 -5.03 1.56
N TYR A 270 -12.60 -4.06 2.12
CA TYR A 270 -11.73 -4.25 3.28
C TYR A 270 -12.46 -4.71 4.55
N GLN A 271 -13.76 -4.44 4.68
CA GLN A 271 -14.58 -4.86 5.83
C GLN A 271 -15.09 -6.31 5.73
N ARG A 272 -14.82 -7.01 4.63
CA ARG A 272 -15.34 -8.37 4.43
C ARG A 272 -14.77 -9.30 5.51
N GLU A 273 -15.66 -9.95 6.25
CA GLU A 273 -15.32 -10.87 7.34
C GLU A 273 -14.27 -11.91 6.93
N GLY A 274 -14.40 -12.50 5.74
CA GLY A 274 -13.42 -13.47 5.24
C GLY A 274 -12.02 -12.89 5.04
N TYR A 275 -11.91 -11.62 4.64
CA TYR A 275 -10.61 -10.94 4.50
C TYR A 275 -10.00 -10.65 5.88
N VAL A 276 -10.79 -10.05 6.78
CA VAL A 276 -10.37 -9.74 8.16
C VAL A 276 -9.89 -11.01 8.88
N LYS A 277 -10.66 -12.10 8.81
CA LYS A 277 -10.29 -13.39 9.41
C LYS A 277 -9.03 -13.98 8.77
N SER A 278 -8.89 -13.93 7.46
CA SER A 278 -7.68 -14.43 6.78
C SER A 278 -6.43 -13.66 7.20
N MET A 279 -6.53 -12.34 7.37
CA MET A 279 -5.42 -11.52 7.86
C MET A 279 -5.07 -11.87 9.32
N ALA A 280 -6.09 -12.03 10.18
CA ALA A 280 -5.88 -12.46 11.56
C ALA A 280 -5.23 -13.86 11.63
N ASP A 281 -5.68 -14.83 10.83
CA ASP A 281 -5.12 -16.18 10.75
C ASP A 281 -3.63 -16.15 10.38
N LEU A 282 -3.25 -15.33 9.39
CA LEU A 282 -1.86 -15.15 8.98
C LEU A 282 -1.02 -14.50 10.07
N ILE A 283 -1.55 -13.50 10.77
CA ILE A 283 -0.85 -12.82 11.86
C ILE A 283 -0.61 -13.79 13.02
N GLU A 284 -1.62 -14.51 13.49
CA GLU A 284 -1.47 -15.48 14.59
C GLU A 284 -0.49 -16.59 14.23
N LYS A 285 -0.55 -17.09 12.99
CA LYS A 285 0.39 -18.08 12.48
C LYS A 285 1.82 -17.57 12.55
N GLU A 286 2.10 -16.37 12.04
CA GLU A 286 3.47 -15.83 12.04
C GLU A 286 3.93 -15.42 13.44
N LEU A 287 3.02 -14.95 14.32
CA LEU A 287 3.34 -14.69 15.73
C LEU A 287 3.80 -15.97 16.45
N SER A 288 3.20 -17.12 16.16
CA SER A 288 3.56 -18.41 16.79
C SER A 288 5.00 -18.87 16.52
N VAL A 289 5.68 -18.27 15.53
CA VAL A 289 7.08 -18.57 15.21
C VAL A 289 8.06 -17.86 16.16
N PHE A 290 7.62 -16.79 16.83
CA PHE A 290 8.46 -16.05 17.77
C PHE A 290 8.58 -16.78 19.11
N THR A 291 9.72 -16.63 19.78
CA THR A 291 9.94 -17.22 21.12
C THR A 291 9.02 -16.63 22.19
N ASN A 292 8.76 -15.32 22.12
CA ASN A 292 7.87 -14.57 23.01
C ASN A 292 6.81 -13.84 22.16
N PRO A 293 5.79 -14.56 21.63
CA PRO A 293 4.81 -13.97 20.72
C PRO A 293 4.10 -12.74 21.28
N GLU A 294 3.83 -12.70 22.58
CA GLU A 294 3.14 -11.62 23.29
C GLU A 294 3.92 -10.30 23.35
N GLU A 295 5.25 -10.33 23.19
CA GLU A 295 6.11 -9.14 23.21
C GLU A 295 6.30 -8.53 21.80
N VAL A 296 5.80 -9.19 20.76
CA VAL A 296 6.01 -8.78 19.36
C VAL A 296 5.15 -7.56 19.01
N MET A 297 5.77 -6.53 18.43
CA MET A 297 5.04 -5.41 17.84
C MET A 297 4.46 -5.81 16.48
N ILE A 298 3.14 -5.74 16.31
CA ILE A 298 2.51 -5.90 15.00
C ILE A 298 2.68 -4.60 14.21
N PHE A 299 3.40 -4.67 13.10
CA PHE A 299 3.74 -3.50 12.29
C PHE A 299 3.04 -3.57 10.94
N PHE A 300 1.92 -2.87 10.82
CA PHE A 300 1.20 -2.74 9.55
C PHE A 300 1.97 -1.80 8.63
N SER A 301 2.38 -2.31 7.46
CA SER A 301 3.07 -1.53 6.43
C SER A 301 2.22 -1.40 5.18
N ALA A 302 1.61 -0.22 5.02
CA ALA A 302 0.78 0.13 3.88
C ALA A 302 1.56 0.90 2.82
N HIS A 303 1.18 0.82 1.54
CA HIS A 303 1.80 1.70 0.54
C HIS A 303 1.37 3.15 0.81
N GLY A 304 2.31 4.09 0.76
CA GLY A 304 1.97 5.51 0.92
C GLY A 304 1.21 6.05 -0.28
N VAL A 305 0.47 7.13 -0.07
CA VAL A 305 -0.11 7.96 -1.14
C VAL A 305 0.33 9.42 -0.95
N PRO A 306 0.37 10.23 -2.00
CA PRO A 306 0.58 11.67 -1.85
C PRO A 306 -0.43 12.27 -0.87
N LEU A 307 0.02 13.14 0.03
CA LEU A 307 -0.84 13.73 1.06
C LEU A 307 -2.00 14.54 0.46
N THR A 308 -1.78 15.12 -0.71
CA THR A 308 -2.78 15.88 -1.48
C THR A 308 -3.93 15.00 -1.96
N TYR A 309 -3.73 13.68 -2.13
CA TYR A 309 -4.83 12.79 -2.53
C TYR A 309 -5.85 12.68 -1.40
N VAL A 310 -5.37 12.51 -0.17
CA VAL A 310 -6.22 12.44 1.02
C VAL A 310 -6.81 13.81 1.36
N LYS A 311 -5.99 14.87 1.41
CA LYS A 311 -6.43 16.19 1.88
C LYS A 311 -7.25 16.99 0.87
N ASP A 312 -6.84 16.96 -0.40
CA ASP A 312 -7.40 17.86 -1.42
C ASP A 312 -8.36 17.15 -2.36
N ALA A 313 -8.10 15.87 -2.67
CA ALA A 313 -8.91 15.08 -3.59
C ALA A 313 -9.94 14.17 -2.89
N GLY A 314 -9.91 14.08 -1.55
CA GLY A 314 -10.84 13.27 -0.77
C GLY A 314 -10.66 11.76 -0.93
N ASP A 315 -9.42 11.30 -1.17
CA ASP A 315 -9.11 9.87 -1.26
C ASP A 315 -9.39 9.17 0.09
N PRO A 316 -10.32 8.19 0.15
CA PRO A 316 -10.72 7.53 1.40
C PRO A 316 -9.69 6.51 1.89
N TYR A 317 -8.60 6.27 1.16
CA TYR A 317 -7.61 5.23 1.43
C TYR A 317 -7.11 5.23 2.88
N ARG A 318 -6.77 6.40 3.45
CA ARG A 318 -6.31 6.48 4.85
C ARG A 318 -7.36 5.97 5.81
N ASP A 319 -8.58 6.47 5.69
CA ASP A 319 -9.66 6.18 6.64
C ASP A 319 -10.09 4.71 6.51
N GLN A 320 -10.16 4.17 5.28
CA GLN A 320 -10.41 2.74 5.05
C GLN A 320 -9.27 1.84 5.53
N MET A 321 -8.02 2.30 5.45
CA MET A 321 -6.86 1.55 5.95
C MET A 321 -6.88 1.47 7.48
N GLU A 322 -7.13 2.60 8.16
CA GLU A 322 -7.23 2.66 9.62
C GLU A 322 -8.41 1.82 10.13
N ASP A 323 -9.58 1.89 9.48
CA ASP A 323 -10.75 1.07 9.79
C ASP A 323 -10.48 -0.43 9.56
N CYS A 324 -9.84 -0.79 8.45
CA CYS A 324 -9.43 -2.17 8.17
C CYS A 324 -8.52 -2.74 9.27
N ILE A 325 -7.54 -1.97 9.72
CA ILE A 325 -6.62 -2.39 10.78
C ILE A 325 -7.36 -2.51 12.10
N ALA A 326 -8.30 -1.60 12.40
CA ALA A 326 -9.13 -1.70 13.59
C ALA A 326 -9.93 -3.01 13.60
N LEU A 327 -10.54 -3.40 12.48
CA LEU A 327 -11.28 -4.66 12.33
C LEU A 327 -10.37 -5.89 12.50
N ILE A 328 -9.18 -5.88 11.90
CA ILE A 328 -8.19 -6.97 12.06
C ILE A 328 -7.75 -7.09 13.53
N MET A 329 -7.47 -5.96 14.19
CA MET A 329 -7.06 -5.96 15.59
C MET A 329 -8.20 -6.34 16.54
N GLU A 330 -9.45 -6.01 16.21
CA GLU A 330 -10.63 -6.48 16.95
C GLU A 330 -10.80 -8.00 16.84
N GLU A 331 -10.67 -8.54 15.63
CA GLU A 331 -10.70 -9.99 15.40
C GLU A 331 -9.59 -10.70 16.20
N LEU A 332 -8.34 -10.20 16.15
CA LEU A 332 -7.22 -10.74 16.94
C LEU A 332 -7.49 -10.69 18.45
N LYS A 333 -8.01 -9.56 18.96
CA LYS A 333 -8.37 -9.44 20.38
C LYS A 333 -9.45 -10.44 20.79
N SER A 334 -10.43 -10.69 19.93
CA SER A 334 -11.49 -11.67 20.19
C SER A 334 -10.95 -13.10 20.32
N ARG A 335 -9.79 -13.38 19.71
CA ARG A 335 -9.07 -14.67 19.77
C ARG A 335 -8.04 -14.75 20.90
N GLY A 336 -7.85 -13.68 21.66
CA GLY A 336 -6.90 -13.61 22.77
C GLY A 336 -5.52 -13.05 22.40
N THR A 337 -5.34 -12.57 21.17
CA THR A 337 -4.10 -11.89 20.72
C THR A 337 -4.17 -10.41 21.09
N LEU A 338 -3.35 -9.98 22.07
CA LEU A 338 -3.39 -8.64 22.68
C LEU A 338 -2.17 -7.77 22.36
N ASN A 339 -1.39 -8.15 21.35
CA ASN A 339 -0.18 -7.43 20.94
C ASN A 339 -0.45 -5.95 20.62
N ASP A 340 0.52 -5.11 20.95
CA ASP A 340 0.57 -3.74 20.47
C ASP A 340 0.76 -3.72 18.94
N HIS A 341 0.22 -2.67 18.31
CA HIS A 341 0.36 -2.48 16.88
C HIS A 341 0.68 -1.03 16.51
N THR A 342 1.24 -0.85 15.31
CA THR A 342 1.40 0.45 14.69
C THR A 342 1.20 0.35 13.18
N LEU A 343 0.84 1.48 12.57
CA LEU A 343 0.69 1.64 11.12
C LEU A 343 1.75 2.62 10.62
N ALA A 344 2.46 2.24 9.56
CA ALA A 344 3.32 3.13 8.81
C ALA A 344 3.16 2.95 7.30
N TYR A 345 3.53 3.99 6.57
CA TYR A 345 3.42 4.05 5.11
C TYR A 345 4.80 3.95 4.47
N GLN A 346 4.93 3.09 3.46
CA GLN A 346 6.19 2.82 2.75
C GLN A 346 6.19 3.37 1.33
N SER A 347 7.36 3.29 0.67
CA SER A 347 7.52 3.52 -0.78
C SER A 347 7.24 4.95 -1.28
N ARG A 348 7.57 5.98 -0.49
CA ARG A 348 7.52 7.39 -0.92
C ARG A 348 8.45 7.69 -2.10
N VAL A 349 7.98 8.50 -3.05
CA VAL A 349 8.78 8.92 -4.21
C VAL A 349 8.65 10.41 -4.53
N GLY A 350 9.76 11.01 -4.97
CA GLY A 350 9.80 12.41 -5.37
C GLY A 350 9.74 13.40 -4.19
N PRO A 351 9.66 14.70 -4.49
CA PRO A 351 9.78 15.76 -3.50
C PRO A 351 8.46 16.13 -2.80
N VAL A 352 7.33 15.56 -3.23
CA VAL A 352 6.01 15.87 -2.66
C VAL A 352 5.86 15.28 -1.27
N GLN A 353 4.96 15.83 -0.46
CA GLN A 353 4.63 15.24 0.85
C GLN A 353 3.75 14.00 0.66
N TRP A 354 4.09 12.94 1.41
CA TRP A 354 3.37 11.68 1.42
C TRP A 354 2.67 11.49 2.76
N LEU A 355 1.70 10.57 2.78
CA LEU A 355 1.02 10.16 4.01
C LEU A 355 2.04 9.60 5.02
N LYS A 356 1.87 10.02 6.26
CA LYS A 356 2.74 9.72 7.41
C LYS A 356 1.99 8.83 8.41
N PRO A 357 2.69 8.10 9.28
CA PRO A 357 4.15 8.10 9.49
C PRO A 357 4.91 7.21 8.50
N TYR A 358 6.20 7.45 8.29
CA TYR A 358 6.99 6.72 7.30
C TYR A 358 7.63 5.47 7.88
N THR A 359 7.59 4.36 7.13
CA THR A 359 8.07 3.05 7.61
C THR A 359 9.53 3.09 8.08
N ASP A 360 10.42 3.76 7.34
CA ASP A 360 11.84 3.89 7.68
C ASP A 360 12.06 4.70 8.98
N GLU A 361 11.28 5.76 9.19
CA GLU A 361 11.35 6.59 10.40
C GLU A 361 10.78 5.87 11.63
N VAL A 362 9.61 5.23 11.50
CA VAL A 362 8.97 4.51 12.61
C VAL A 362 9.80 3.33 13.07
N LEU A 363 10.44 2.59 12.15
CA LEU A 363 11.31 1.47 12.52
C LEU A 363 12.48 1.93 13.42
N VAL A 364 13.09 3.09 13.11
CA VAL A 364 14.16 3.67 13.95
C VAL A 364 13.62 4.08 15.31
N GLU A 365 12.45 4.73 15.35
CA GLU A 365 11.80 5.14 16.61
C GLU A 365 11.44 3.94 17.51
N LEU A 366 10.91 2.86 16.94
CA LEU A 366 10.58 1.64 17.70
C LEU A 366 11.84 0.99 18.27
N GLY A 367 12.92 0.92 17.49
CA GLY A 367 14.21 0.43 17.97
C GLY A 367 14.77 1.27 19.12
N GLN A 368 14.65 2.60 19.04
CA GLN A 368 15.04 3.52 20.12
C GLN A 368 14.19 3.37 21.38
N LYS A 369 12.91 3.00 21.23
CA LYS A 369 11.99 2.68 22.34
C LYS A 369 12.22 1.28 22.93
N GLY A 370 13.17 0.51 22.39
CA GLY A 370 13.53 -0.80 22.90
C GLY A 370 12.68 -1.95 22.38
N VAL A 371 11.90 -1.75 21.30
CA VAL A 371 11.19 -2.84 20.62
C VAL A 371 12.22 -3.74 19.93
N LYS A 372 12.26 -5.02 20.32
CA LYS A 372 13.25 -6.00 19.83
C LYS A 372 12.69 -6.99 18.80
N SER A 373 11.38 -7.19 18.80
CA SER A 373 10.68 -8.15 17.95
C SER A 373 9.52 -7.46 17.24
N LEU A 374 9.45 -7.65 15.92
CA LEU A 374 8.46 -6.99 15.07
C LEU A 374 7.97 -7.96 14.01
N LEU A 375 6.65 -8.04 13.85
CA LEU A 375 5.98 -8.76 12.78
C LEU A 375 5.48 -7.75 11.75
N ALA A 376 6.11 -7.73 10.57
CA ALA A 376 5.69 -6.87 9.49
C ALA A 376 4.47 -7.46 8.76
N VAL A 377 3.37 -6.72 8.74
CA VAL A 377 2.11 -7.12 8.09
C VAL A 377 1.91 -6.23 6.85
N PRO A 378 2.06 -6.77 5.63
CA PRO A 378 1.72 -6.02 4.43
C PRO A 378 0.19 -5.89 4.33
N VAL A 379 -0.32 -4.66 4.43
CA VAL A 379 -1.74 -4.36 4.25
C VAL A 379 -1.89 -3.44 3.06
N ARG A 380 -2.78 -3.81 2.13
CA ARG A 380 -3.06 -3.09 0.88
C ARG A 380 -4.51 -3.26 0.47
#